data_AF-A0A955MDY5-F1
#
_entry.id   AF-A0A955MDY5-F1
#
_cell.length_a   1.000
_cell.length_b   1.000
_cell.length_c   1.000
_cell.angle_alpha   90.00
_cell.angle_beta   90.00
_cell.angle_gamma   90.00
#
_symmetry.space_group_name_H-M   'P 1'
#
loop_
_entity.id
_entity.type
_entity.pdbx_description
1 polymer ?
#
loop_
_entity_poly.entity_id
_entity_poly.type
_entity_poly.pdbx_seq_one_letter_code
_entity_poly.pdbx_strand_id
1 'polypeptide(L)'
;MKLKHWMGSILLVLFLAVKPAAADEISDLKAMVLQMREDYEEKIEILEGRIQQLEQGRDRMVSERVAEIKKDLKEEIKKESINVEYAGRHNAPVGDGGVVVENPFGLSSVSLGGYADMEYHDLNNAESTFRQHRFVLNLAAQINERLRFNSEYEIEYGGPSSEGGDGEAKVEQAYIDYLINDKINLRGGAILVPFGRYNLYHDSDLQDLTLRPLVARDIVPTTWTEAGYGFFGEFDPVFGDYEDMTVKYEVYGVNGLDGGFSDTGLGGARNSLKTDNNDGKAVVGRLAVSPFLGHEIGFSGYWGEYADDGDAIKGGALDTFNTFGPFELITEYAYFDVEESPTLLTDRANFFQGAYAQLNYHFWPEFLSDTFLGRGFDNPTFTLVGRYDW
;
A
#
# COMPACT_ATOMS: atom_id res chain seq x y z
N MET A 1 40.24 32.37 -34.18
CA MET A 1 41.20 33.49 -34.24
C MET A 1 41.95 33.39 -35.57
N LYS A 2 41.88 34.44 -36.38
CA LYS A 2 42.70 34.61 -37.60
C LYS A 2 44.17 34.60 -37.20
N LEU A 3 45.01 33.80 -37.87
CA LEU A 3 46.42 34.08 -38.24
C LEU A 3 47.04 32.78 -38.80
N LYS A 4 46.79 32.49 -40.08
CA LYS A 4 47.72 31.71 -40.90
C LYS A 4 48.63 32.72 -41.55
N HIS A 5 49.81 32.96 -41.00
CA HIS A 5 50.95 33.61 -41.67
C HIS A 5 52.18 33.31 -40.82
N TRP A 6 53.30 33.05 -41.50
CA TRP A 6 54.65 32.84 -40.97
C TRP A 6 54.98 31.44 -40.44
N MET A 7 55.69 30.68 -41.28
CA MET A 7 57.09 30.31 -41.02
C MET A 7 57.68 29.69 -42.29
N GLY A 8 58.90 30.12 -42.66
CA GLY A 8 59.78 29.28 -43.49
C GLY A 8 60.52 29.91 -44.67
N SER A 9 60.70 31.23 -44.74
CA SER A 9 61.60 31.86 -45.73
C SER A 9 63.07 31.64 -45.36
N ILE A 10 63.69 30.54 -45.79
CA ILE A 10 65.14 30.45 -46.01
C ILE A 10 65.37 29.51 -47.20
N LEU A 11 65.66 30.07 -48.39
CA LEU A 11 66.67 29.46 -49.24
C LEU A 11 67.39 30.53 -50.07
N LEU A 12 68.69 30.34 -50.10
CA LEU A 12 69.77 31.28 -50.35
C LEU A 12 69.94 31.54 -51.85
N VAL A 13 70.05 32.82 -52.23
CA VAL A 13 70.49 33.24 -53.57
C VAL A 13 72.01 33.09 -53.66
N LEU A 14 72.49 32.23 -54.56
CA LEU A 14 73.89 32.16 -54.97
C LEU A 14 73.96 32.06 -56.50
N PHE A 15 74.20 33.20 -57.13
CA PHE A 15 74.66 33.30 -58.51
C PHE A 15 76.16 32.99 -58.54
N LEU A 16 76.60 32.01 -59.34
CA LEU A 16 77.82 32.08 -60.19
C LEU A 16 78.11 30.76 -60.93
N ALA A 17 78.25 30.89 -62.25
CA ALA A 17 79.01 30.04 -63.18
C ALA A 17 78.65 28.54 -63.26
N VAL A 18 77.67 28.22 -64.10
CA VAL A 18 77.46 26.87 -64.65
C VAL A 18 78.67 26.49 -65.52
N LYS A 19 79.51 25.56 -65.04
CA LYS A 19 80.20 24.61 -65.92
C LYS A 19 79.22 23.47 -66.21
N PRO A 20 79.18 22.90 -67.44
CA PRO A 20 78.33 21.75 -67.71
C PRO A 20 78.98 20.53 -67.05
N ALA A 21 78.62 20.29 -65.79
CA ALA A 21 78.83 19.02 -65.12
C ALA A 21 77.53 18.22 -65.18
N ALA A 22 77.68 16.91 -65.33
CA ALA A 22 76.73 15.91 -65.80
C ALA A 22 75.27 16.04 -65.34
N ALA A 23 74.36 15.66 -66.24
CA ALA A 23 72.92 15.53 -65.99
C ALA A 23 72.55 14.51 -64.88
N ASP A 24 73.51 13.76 -64.34
CA ASP A 24 73.29 12.71 -63.34
C ASP A 24 73.04 13.28 -61.92
N GLU A 25 73.79 14.28 -61.43
CA GLU A 25 73.65 14.79 -60.04
C GLU A 25 72.34 15.58 -59.78
N ILE A 26 71.82 16.30 -60.78
CA ILE A 26 70.53 17.01 -60.67
C ILE A 26 69.37 16.00 -60.67
N SER A 27 69.53 14.89 -61.38
CA SER A 27 68.53 13.82 -61.40
C SER A 27 68.46 13.09 -60.05
N ASP A 28 69.61 12.85 -59.42
CA ASP A 28 69.71 12.25 -58.08
C ASP A 28 69.20 13.18 -56.98
N LEU A 29 69.50 14.47 -57.04
CA LEU A 29 68.96 15.45 -56.10
C LEU A 29 67.43 15.56 -56.22
N LYS A 30 66.90 15.51 -57.44
CA LYS A 30 65.46 15.50 -57.69
C LYS A 30 64.81 14.22 -57.19
N ALA A 31 65.47 13.07 -57.34
CA ALA A 31 65.02 11.80 -56.79
C ALA A 31 65.01 11.82 -55.25
N MET A 32 66.06 12.35 -54.61
CA MET A 32 66.09 12.53 -53.14
C MET A 32 64.99 13.46 -52.64
N VAL A 33 64.74 14.58 -53.32
CA VAL A 33 63.66 15.52 -52.92
C VAL A 33 62.28 14.89 -53.08
N LEU A 34 62.07 14.07 -54.13
CA LEU A 34 60.85 13.30 -54.33
C LEU A 34 60.66 12.24 -53.24
N GLN A 35 61.70 11.46 -52.94
CA GLN A 35 61.68 10.44 -51.89
C GLN A 35 61.45 11.06 -50.50
N MET A 36 62.11 12.18 -50.22
CA MET A 36 61.95 12.88 -48.94
C MET A 36 60.54 13.47 -48.81
N ARG A 37 59.92 13.88 -49.92
CA ARG A 37 58.52 14.30 -49.96
C ARG A 37 57.57 13.13 -49.70
N GLU A 38 57.79 11.97 -50.32
CA GLU A 38 57.02 10.75 -50.06
C GLU A 38 57.13 10.32 -48.59
N ASP A 39 58.35 10.29 -48.02
CA ASP A 39 58.59 10.00 -46.60
C ASP A 39 57.87 10.97 -45.64
N TYR A 40 57.77 12.26 -46.02
CA TYR A 40 57.05 13.24 -45.22
C TYR A 40 55.53 13.10 -45.36
N GLU A 41 55.02 12.81 -46.56
CA GLU A 41 53.60 12.54 -46.80
C GLU A 41 53.15 11.30 -46.00
N GLU A 42 53.94 10.22 -45.98
CA GLU A 42 53.70 9.01 -45.18
C GLU A 42 53.69 9.31 -43.67
N LYS A 43 54.66 10.10 -43.17
CA LYS A 43 54.70 10.49 -41.75
C LYS A 43 53.51 11.36 -41.33
N ILE A 44 53.05 12.25 -42.20
CA ILE A 44 51.87 13.07 -41.95
C ILE A 44 50.64 12.17 -41.85
N GLU A 45 50.47 11.22 -42.77
CA GLU A 45 49.35 10.28 -42.76
C GLU A 45 49.33 9.41 -41.48
N ILE A 46 50.50 8.93 -41.03
CA ILE A 46 50.64 8.20 -39.77
C ILE A 46 50.26 9.08 -38.56
N LEU A 47 50.70 10.34 -38.55
CA LEU A 47 50.40 11.28 -37.46
C LEU A 47 48.92 11.66 -37.43
N GLU A 48 48.30 11.90 -38.59
CA GLU A 48 46.86 12.17 -38.72
C GLU A 48 46.04 10.98 -38.24
N GLY A 49 46.41 9.75 -38.64
CA GLY A 49 45.77 8.52 -38.13
C GLY A 49 45.90 8.37 -36.61
N ARG A 50 47.06 8.73 -36.04
CA ARG A 50 47.30 8.67 -34.59
C ARG A 50 46.53 9.75 -33.82
N ILE A 51 46.42 10.95 -34.38
CA ILE A 51 45.58 12.04 -33.84
C ILE A 51 44.11 11.60 -33.87
N GLN A 52 43.65 11.02 -34.97
CA GLN A 52 42.28 10.56 -35.11
C GLN A 52 41.93 9.43 -34.13
N GLN A 53 42.86 8.49 -33.90
CA GLN A 53 42.71 7.47 -32.86
C GLN A 53 42.69 8.06 -31.44
N LEU A 54 43.53 9.05 -31.15
CA LEU A 54 43.56 9.73 -29.85
C LEU A 54 42.28 10.54 -29.60
N GLU A 55 41.76 11.22 -30.62
CA GLU A 55 40.50 11.96 -30.54
C GLU A 55 39.32 11.01 -30.31
N GLN A 56 39.22 9.91 -31.06
CA GLN A 56 38.19 8.89 -30.84
C GLN A 56 38.30 8.23 -29.46
N GLY A 57 39.51 7.93 -29.00
CA GLY A 57 39.75 7.36 -27.66
C GLY A 57 39.35 8.32 -26.54
N ARG A 58 39.65 9.62 -26.70
CA ARG A 58 39.25 10.67 -25.75
C ARG A 58 37.74 10.84 -25.73
N ASP A 59 37.09 10.90 -26.90
CA ASP A 59 35.64 11.09 -26.99
C ASP A 59 34.87 9.91 -26.39
N ARG A 60 35.36 8.68 -26.59
CA ARG A 60 34.82 7.48 -25.96
C ARG A 60 35.00 7.50 -24.43
N MET A 61 36.19 7.83 -23.94
CA MET A 61 36.47 7.93 -22.50
C MET A 61 35.61 9.03 -21.83
N VAL A 62 35.46 10.19 -22.48
CA VAL A 62 34.58 11.26 -22.00
C VAL A 62 33.13 10.80 -21.99
N SER A 63 32.67 10.11 -23.03
CA SER A 63 31.30 9.58 -23.09
C SER A 63 31.01 8.56 -21.99
N GLU A 64 31.92 7.61 -21.76
CA GLU A 64 31.81 6.61 -20.69
C GLU A 64 31.83 7.27 -19.30
N ARG A 65 32.72 8.24 -19.06
CA ARG A 65 32.79 8.97 -17.78
C ARG A 65 31.56 9.87 -17.56
N VAL A 66 31.03 10.50 -18.61
CA VAL A 66 29.78 11.26 -18.52
C VAL A 66 28.59 10.34 -18.25
N ALA A 67 28.56 9.13 -18.81
CA ALA A 67 27.52 8.15 -18.52
C ALA A 67 27.59 7.66 -17.05
N GLU A 68 28.81 7.40 -16.55
CA GLU A 68 29.06 7.04 -15.16
C GLU A 68 28.65 8.18 -14.20
N ILE A 69 29.14 9.40 -14.42
CA ILE A 69 28.74 10.58 -13.62
C ILE A 69 27.23 10.80 -13.68
N LYS A 70 26.58 10.66 -14.85
CA LYS A 70 25.12 10.77 -14.96
C LYS A 70 24.40 9.68 -14.18
N LYS A 71 24.96 8.47 -14.11
CA LYS A 71 24.40 7.37 -13.32
C LYS A 71 24.55 7.65 -11.83
N ASP A 72 25.74 8.04 -11.39
CA ASP A 72 26.03 8.36 -9.99
C ASP A 72 25.18 9.55 -9.52
N LEU A 73 25.10 10.62 -10.32
CA LEU A 73 24.28 11.79 -10.03
C LEU A 73 22.78 11.45 -10.00
N LYS A 74 22.32 10.53 -10.86
CA LYS A 74 20.93 10.03 -10.81
C LYS A 74 20.66 9.23 -9.54
N GLU A 75 21.58 8.38 -9.12
CA GLU A 75 21.45 7.62 -7.87
C GLU A 75 21.50 8.52 -6.64
N GLU A 76 22.35 9.55 -6.65
CA GLU A 76 22.48 10.51 -5.55
C GLU A 76 21.26 11.45 -5.48
N ILE A 77 20.79 11.97 -6.62
CA ILE A 77 19.51 12.69 -6.69
C ILE A 77 18.36 11.80 -6.22
N LYS A 78 18.32 10.52 -6.62
CA LYS A 78 17.27 9.60 -6.17
C LYS A 78 17.30 9.36 -4.65
N LYS A 79 18.49 9.31 -4.06
CA LYS A 79 18.68 9.17 -2.60
C LYS A 79 18.27 10.42 -1.83
N GLU A 80 18.40 11.59 -2.42
CA GLU A 80 18.05 12.87 -1.79
C GLU A 80 16.68 13.41 -2.19
N SER A 81 16.02 12.78 -3.17
CA SER A 81 14.69 13.17 -3.64
C SER A 81 13.59 12.50 -2.83
N ILE A 82 12.51 13.24 -2.59
CA ILE A 82 11.24 12.66 -2.14
C ILE A 82 10.65 11.85 -3.29
N ASN A 83 10.44 10.55 -3.07
CA ASN A 83 9.76 9.69 -4.03
C ASN A 83 8.26 9.73 -3.76
N VAL A 84 7.44 9.88 -4.80
CA VAL A 84 5.99 9.89 -4.70
C VAL A 84 5.42 8.90 -5.70
N GLU A 85 4.74 7.89 -5.20
CA GLU A 85 4.14 6.81 -5.99
C GLU A 85 2.69 6.61 -5.58
N TYR A 86 1.81 6.24 -6.51
CA TYR A 86 0.47 5.77 -6.17
C TYR A 86 0.50 4.25 -6.10
N ALA A 87 0.45 3.70 -4.89
CA ALA A 87 0.47 2.26 -4.66
C ALA A 87 -0.90 1.61 -4.85
N GLY A 88 -1.98 2.39 -4.95
CA GLY A 88 -3.36 1.89 -4.91
C GLY A 88 -3.85 1.62 -3.48
N ARG A 89 -5.13 1.28 -3.34
CA ARG A 89 -5.77 0.94 -2.05
C ARG A 89 -5.27 -0.42 -1.55
N HIS A 90 -4.99 -0.53 -0.24
CA HIS A 90 -4.47 -1.74 0.47
C HIS A 90 -3.13 -2.31 0.00
N ASN A 91 -2.41 -1.60 -0.89
CA ASN A 91 -1.16 -2.08 -1.48
C ASN A 91 0.08 -1.30 -1.01
N ALA A 92 -0.09 -0.31 -0.10
CA ALA A 92 1.05 0.43 0.43
C ALA A 92 1.82 -0.38 1.48
N PRO A 93 3.13 -0.14 1.66
CA PRO A 93 3.92 -0.77 2.71
C PRO A 93 3.48 -0.41 4.14
N VAL A 94 2.69 0.65 4.29
CA VAL A 94 2.19 1.15 5.57
C VAL A 94 0.75 1.59 5.38
N GLY A 95 -0.10 1.20 6.33
CA GLY A 95 -1.51 1.53 6.35
C GLY A 95 -2.24 1.08 5.09
N ASP A 96 -3.26 1.85 4.76
CA ASP A 96 -4.36 1.41 3.92
C ASP A 96 -4.25 1.77 2.43
N GLY A 97 -3.06 2.21 2.00
CA GLY A 97 -2.79 2.50 0.59
C GLY A 97 -2.92 3.97 0.21
N GLY A 98 -2.90 4.20 -1.10
CA GLY A 98 -3.03 5.50 -1.75
C GLY A 98 -1.71 6.04 -2.29
N VAL A 99 -1.48 7.35 -2.11
CA VAL A 99 -0.23 8.01 -2.45
C VAL A 99 0.78 7.74 -1.34
N VAL A 100 1.90 7.13 -1.71
CA VAL A 100 3.03 6.88 -0.83
C VAL A 100 4.11 7.91 -1.11
N VAL A 101 4.53 8.60 -0.06
CA VAL A 101 5.64 9.56 -0.05
C VAL A 101 6.77 8.94 0.75
N GLU A 102 7.86 8.57 0.07
CA GLU A 102 9.08 8.09 0.72
C GLU A 102 10.01 9.26 0.97
N ASN A 103 10.36 9.48 2.24
CA ASN A 103 11.24 10.57 2.65
C ASN A 103 12.57 9.99 3.17
N PRO A 104 13.70 10.28 2.50
CA PRO A 104 15.01 9.79 2.93
C PRO A 104 15.55 10.46 4.21
N PHE A 105 14.88 11.50 4.75
CA PHE A 105 15.40 12.38 5.80
C PHE A 105 14.76 12.21 7.20
N GLY A 106 13.99 11.14 7.48
CA GLY A 106 13.66 10.78 8.87
C GLY A 106 12.33 10.05 9.12
N LEU A 107 11.32 10.25 8.27
CA LEU A 107 10.12 9.38 8.21
C LEU A 107 10.29 8.53 6.96
N SER A 108 10.38 7.21 7.05
CA SER A 108 10.76 6.41 5.88
C SER A 108 9.68 6.44 4.80
N SER A 109 8.40 6.31 5.19
CA SER A 109 7.26 6.32 4.27
C SER A 109 6.00 6.88 4.93
N VAL A 110 5.22 7.66 4.18
CA VAL A 110 3.90 8.16 4.57
C VAL A 110 2.91 7.77 3.48
N SER A 111 1.78 7.15 3.83
CA SER A 111 0.70 6.84 2.91
C SER A 111 -0.49 7.76 3.18
N LEU A 112 -1.08 8.29 2.12
CA LEU A 112 -2.34 9.03 2.16
C LEU A 112 -3.29 8.44 1.12
N GLY A 113 -4.43 7.94 1.56
CA GLY A 113 -5.45 7.38 0.69
C GLY A 113 -6.86 7.71 1.17
N GLY A 114 -7.81 6.99 0.60
CA GLY A 114 -9.20 7.03 1.01
C GLY A 114 -10.09 6.44 -0.07
N TYR A 115 -11.36 6.30 0.27
CA TYR A 115 -12.40 5.91 -0.68
C TYR A 115 -13.70 6.67 -0.36
N ALA A 116 -14.64 6.63 -1.30
CA ALA A 116 -15.98 7.16 -1.09
C ALA A 116 -16.96 6.17 -1.72
N ASP A 117 -18.11 6.00 -1.09
CA ASP A 117 -19.20 5.22 -1.65
C ASP A 117 -20.47 6.08 -1.82
N MET A 118 -21.27 5.70 -2.80
CA MET A 118 -22.56 6.30 -3.12
C MET A 118 -23.47 5.15 -3.50
N GLU A 119 -24.65 5.11 -2.90
CA GLU A 119 -25.58 4.00 -3.04
C GLU A 119 -26.94 4.50 -3.51
N TYR A 120 -27.63 3.67 -4.28
CA TYR A 120 -29.04 3.87 -4.63
C TYR A 120 -29.85 2.70 -4.10
N HIS A 121 -30.85 3.00 -3.27
CA HIS A 121 -31.75 2.02 -2.69
C HIS A 121 -33.16 2.21 -3.25
N ASP A 122 -33.79 1.11 -3.65
CA ASP A 122 -35.21 1.05 -4.02
C ASP A 122 -35.80 -0.22 -3.38
N LEU A 123 -36.42 -0.05 -2.21
CA LEU A 123 -36.93 -1.14 -1.39
C LEU A 123 -38.45 -1.06 -1.30
N ASN A 124 -39.11 -2.22 -1.26
CA ASN A 124 -40.56 -2.28 -1.09
C ASN A 124 -40.99 -1.59 0.21
N ASN A 125 -41.98 -0.69 0.11
CA ASN A 125 -42.49 0.12 1.22
C ASN A 125 -41.49 1.12 1.81
N ALA A 126 -40.45 1.50 1.06
CA ALA A 126 -39.57 2.60 1.39
C ALA A 126 -39.52 3.61 0.22
N GLU A 127 -39.09 4.83 0.50
CA GLU A 127 -38.77 5.78 -0.56
C GLU A 127 -37.45 5.38 -1.21
N SER A 128 -37.39 5.44 -2.54
CA SER A 128 -36.13 5.24 -3.23
C SER A 128 -35.18 6.41 -2.92
N THR A 129 -33.92 6.13 -2.61
CA THR A 129 -32.99 7.16 -2.15
C THR A 129 -31.59 6.98 -2.74
N PHE A 130 -30.94 8.11 -3.05
CA PHE A 130 -29.49 8.16 -3.27
C PHE A 130 -28.85 8.61 -1.96
N ARG A 131 -27.83 7.88 -1.50
CA ARG A 131 -27.16 8.18 -0.24
C ARG A 131 -25.65 8.13 -0.40
N GLN A 132 -24.96 9.12 0.17
CA GLN A 132 -23.54 9.06 0.45
C GLN A 132 -23.38 8.33 1.77
N HIS A 133 -22.94 7.07 1.74
CA HIS A 133 -22.81 6.29 2.97
C HIS A 133 -21.52 6.70 3.67
N ARG A 134 -20.37 6.66 2.98
CA ARG A 134 -19.06 6.94 3.55
C ARG A 134 -18.16 7.78 2.64
N PHE A 135 -17.36 8.61 3.29
CA PHE A 135 -16.20 9.26 2.72
C PHE A 135 -15.06 9.10 3.73
N VAL A 136 -14.08 8.30 3.35
CA VAL A 136 -13.02 7.81 4.24
C VAL A 136 -11.68 8.36 3.77
N LEU A 137 -10.88 8.81 4.73
CA LEU A 137 -9.51 9.25 4.52
C LEU A 137 -8.57 8.47 5.44
N ASN A 138 -7.58 7.81 4.85
CA ASN A 138 -6.56 7.08 5.60
C ASN A 138 -5.22 7.82 5.55
N LEU A 139 -4.56 7.94 6.70
CA LEU A 139 -3.21 8.48 6.83
C LEU A 139 -2.38 7.52 7.66
N ALA A 140 -1.25 7.08 7.13
CA ALA A 140 -0.32 6.22 7.86
C ALA A 140 1.12 6.65 7.64
N ALA A 141 1.99 6.34 8.60
CA ALA A 141 3.39 6.72 8.54
C ALA A 141 4.28 5.67 9.22
N GLN A 142 5.35 5.25 8.54
CA GLN A 142 6.48 4.58 9.17
C GLN A 142 7.40 5.67 9.76
N ILE A 143 7.27 5.86 11.07
CA ILE A 143 8.02 6.89 11.80
C ILE A 143 9.51 6.52 11.87
N ASN A 144 9.80 5.25 12.13
CA ASN A 144 11.13 4.63 12.04
C ASN A 144 10.98 3.10 11.96
N GLU A 145 12.06 2.33 11.92
CA GLU A 145 12.02 0.85 11.81
C GLU A 145 11.13 0.13 12.86
N ARG A 146 10.87 0.75 14.00
CA ARG A 146 10.12 0.18 15.13
C ARG A 146 8.79 0.88 15.41
N LEU A 147 8.48 1.99 14.77
CA LEU A 147 7.26 2.75 15.05
C LEU A 147 6.47 3.01 13.78
N ARG A 148 5.22 2.56 13.77
CA ARG A 148 4.22 2.86 12.74
C ARG A 148 3.05 3.60 13.36
N PHE A 149 2.48 4.51 12.60
CA PHE A 149 1.20 5.15 12.90
C PHE A 149 0.21 4.81 11.79
N ASN A 150 -1.01 4.45 12.17
CA ASN A 150 -2.13 4.27 11.23
C ASN A 150 -3.32 5.07 11.73
N SER A 151 -4.07 5.65 10.80
CA SER A 151 -5.32 6.33 11.11
C SER A 151 -6.29 6.31 9.94
N GLU A 152 -7.57 6.28 10.29
CA GLU A 152 -8.68 6.38 9.39
C GLU A 152 -9.75 7.31 9.97
N TYR A 153 -10.18 8.26 9.15
CA TYR A 153 -11.23 9.21 9.45
C TYR A 153 -12.40 9.02 8.50
N GLU A 154 -13.57 8.79 9.07
CA GLU A 154 -14.80 8.51 8.33
C GLU A 154 -15.77 9.68 8.46
N ILE A 155 -16.41 10.04 7.34
CA ILE A 155 -17.54 10.96 7.28
C ILE A 155 -18.73 10.22 6.63
N GLU A 156 -19.81 10.06 7.39
CA GLU A 156 -21.06 9.48 6.89
C GLU A 156 -22.16 10.54 6.74
N TYR A 157 -23.03 10.36 5.74
CA TYR A 157 -24.23 11.17 5.46
C TYR A 157 -23.97 12.70 5.52
N GLY A 158 -22.83 13.15 4.98
CA GLY A 158 -22.45 14.56 4.91
C GLY A 158 -21.90 15.16 6.23
N GLY A 159 -21.74 14.37 7.29
CA GLY A 159 -21.10 14.77 8.55
C GLY A 159 -22.05 15.41 9.58
N PRO A 160 -21.54 15.77 10.78
CA PRO A 160 -22.31 16.09 11.98
C PRO A 160 -23.11 17.41 11.92
N SER A 161 -23.09 18.12 10.80
CA SER A 161 -23.83 19.36 10.59
C SER A 161 -24.54 19.39 9.24
N SER A 162 -24.79 18.21 8.66
CA SER A 162 -25.67 18.07 7.51
C SER A 162 -27.12 18.42 7.90
N GLU A 163 -27.88 18.97 6.94
CA GLU A 163 -29.30 19.25 7.15
C GLU A 163 -30.05 17.92 7.34
N GLY A 164 -30.67 17.73 8.52
CA GLY A 164 -31.29 16.46 8.90
C GLY A 164 -30.68 15.85 10.18
N GLY A 165 -29.39 16.13 10.43
CA GLY A 165 -28.71 15.83 11.70
C GLY A 165 -28.39 14.36 11.95
N ASP A 166 -28.39 13.52 10.91
CA ASP A 166 -28.09 12.09 10.98
C ASP A 166 -26.68 11.73 10.46
N GLY A 167 -25.91 12.71 9.96
CA GLY A 167 -24.53 12.51 9.57
C GLY A 167 -23.55 12.46 10.74
N GLU A 168 -22.43 11.79 10.53
CA GLU A 168 -21.37 11.66 11.52
C GLU A 168 -19.99 11.86 10.91
N ALA A 169 -19.04 12.27 11.75
CA ALA A 169 -17.64 12.31 11.37
C ALA A 169 -16.81 11.83 12.55
N LYS A 170 -16.10 10.72 12.38
CA LYS A 170 -15.47 9.99 13.48
C LYS A 170 -14.10 9.45 13.08
N VAL A 171 -13.27 9.24 14.10
CA VAL A 171 -12.04 8.46 13.96
C VAL A 171 -12.45 7.00 14.07
N GLU A 172 -12.39 6.29 12.95
CA GLU A 172 -12.61 4.84 12.89
C GLU A 172 -11.43 4.13 13.55
N GLN A 173 -10.21 4.53 13.23
CA GLN A 173 -9.00 3.98 13.83
C GLN A 173 -7.94 5.06 13.94
N ALA A 174 -7.13 5.01 14.99
CA ALA A 174 -5.96 5.83 15.15
C ALA A 174 -5.05 5.21 16.21
N TYR A 175 -4.02 4.49 15.78
CA TYR A 175 -3.15 3.75 16.68
C TYR A 175 -1.68 3.83 16.28
N ILE A 176 -0.82 3.49 17.24
CA ILE A 176 0.62 3.36 17.05
C ILE A 176 1.01 1.91 17.28
N ASP A 177 1.81 1.36 16.38
CA ASP A 177 2.46 0.07 16.53
C ASP A 177 3.92 0.23 16.92
N TYR A 178 4.34 -0.46 17.97
CA TYR A 178 5.74 -0.68 18.30
C TYR A 178 6.19 -2.06 17.84
N LEU A 179 7.00 -2.09 16.79
CA LEU A 179 7.47 -3.31 16.15
C LEU A 179 8.71 -3.85 16.86
N ILE A 180 8.61 -5.05 17.42
CA ILE A 180 9.72 -5.76 18.07
C ILE A 180 10.28 -6.81 17.12
N ASN A 181 9.41 -7.64 16.56
CA ASN A 181 9.67 -8.65 15.53
C ASN A 181 8.33 -9.21 15.02
N ASP A 182 8.35 -10.05 13.99
CA ASP A 182 7.14 -10.58 13.36
C ASP A 182 6.19 -11.28 14.35
N LYS A 183 6.73 -11.97 15.35
CA LYS A 183 5.96 -12.81 16.28
C LYS A 183 5.28 -12.05 17.41
N ILE A 184 5.78 -10.86 17.80
CA ILE A 184 5.21 -10.09 18.91
C ILE A 184 5.51 -8.61 18.73
N ASN A 185 4.44 -7.82 18.71
CA ASN A 185 4.45 -6.37 18.57
C ASN A 185 3.43 -5.76 19.53
N LEU A 186 3.54 -4.46 19.78
CA LEU A 186 2.57 -3.73 20.62
C LEU A 186 1.72 -2.83 19.73
N ARG A 187 0.43 -2.72 20.03
CA ARG A 187 -0.47 -1.73 19.44
C ARG A 187 -1.19 -0.97 20.54
N GLY A 188 -1.39 0.33 20.37
CA GLY A 188 -2.22 1.13 21.27
C GLY A 188 -2.82 2.37 20.60
N GLY A 189 -4.06 2.69 20.96
CA GLY A 189 -4.83 3.81 20.41
C GLY A 189 -6.31 3.49 20.28
N ALA A 190 -6.98 4.14 19.33
CA ALA A 190 -8.29 3.75 18.85
C ALA A 190 -8.11 2.60 17.85
N ILE A 191 -8.52 1.40 18.26
CA ILE A 191 -8.28 0.16 17.53
C ILE A 191 -9.61 -0.46 17.11
N LEU A 192 -9.64 -0.99 15.88
CA LEU A 192 -10.74 -1.82 15.43
C LEU A 192 -10.67 -3.16 16.18
N VAL A 193 -11.76 -3.52 16.84
CA VAL A 193 -11.80 -4.68 17.71
C VAL A 193 -11.72 -5.96 16.87
N PRO A 194 -10.77 -6.88 17.14
CA PRO A 194 -10.58 -8.09 16.33
C PRO A 194 -11.62 -9.16 16.67
N PHE A 195 -12.89 -8.88 16.42
CA PHE A 195 -14.01 -9.79 16.67
C PHE A 195 -14.78 -10.06 15.38
N GLY A 196 -14.65 -11.28 14.86
CA GLY A 196 -15.17 -11.65 13.55
C GLY A 196 -14.31 -11.09 12.41
N ARG A 197 -14.45 -11.66 11.21
CA ARG A 197 -13.74 -11.20 10.02
C ARG A 197 -14.37 -9.92 9.51
N TYR A 198 -15.70 -9.85 9.49
CA TYR A 198 -16.40 -8.72 8.90
C TYR A 198 -16.02 -7.41 9.59
N ASN A 199 -15.88 -7.39 10.93
CA ASN A 199 -15.49 -6.16 11.61
C ASN A 199 -14.12 -5.65 11.15
N LEU A 200 -13.14 -6.53 10.91
CA LEU A 200 -11.78 -6.15 10.49
C LEU A 200 -11.69 -5.70 9.02
N TYR A 201 -12.64 -6.14 8.19
CA TYR A 201 -12.68 -5.88 6.76
C TYR A 201 -14.05 -5.30 6.38
N HIS A 202 -14.55 -4.34 7.13
CA HIS A 202 -15.91 -3.81 6.96
C HIS A 202 -15.98 -2.74 5.85
N ASP A 203 -14.84 -2.30 5.33
CA ASP A 203 -14.71 -1.25 4.32
C ASP A 203 -15.55 -1.57 3.08
N SER A 204 -16.29 -0.57 2.60
CA SER A 204 -17.26 -0.76 1.51
C SER A 204 -16.59 -1.16 0.19
N ASP A 205 -15.35 -0.71 -0.05
CA ASP A 205 -14.57 -1.04 -1.24
C ASP A 205 -14.00 -2.46 -1.25
N LEU A 206 -14.08 -3.17 -0.11
CA LEU A 206 -13.76 -4.59 0.01
C LEU A 206 -14.99 -5.50 -0.15
N GLN A 207 -16.21 -4.95 -0.19
CA GLN A 207 -17.44 -5.76 -0.25
C GLN A 207 -17.98 -5.89 -1.67
N ASP A 208 -18.43 -7.08 -2.05
CA ASP A 208 -19.24 -7.26 -3.27
C ASP A 208 -20.71 -6.85 -3.10
N LEU A 209 -21.20 -6.71 -1.86
CA LEU A 209 -22.55 -6.26 -1.54
C LEU A 209 -22.52 -4.96 -0.74
N THR A 210 -23.42 -4.03 -1.07
CA THR A 210 -23.57 -2.77 -0.33
C THR A 210 -24.15 -2.97 1.07
N LEU A 211 -25.00 -3.99 1.25
CA LEU A 211 -25.62 -4.28 2.54
C LEU A 211 -24.72 -5.22 3.35
N ARG A 212 -24.42 -4.83 4.60
CA ARG A 212 -23.77 -5.70 5.58
C ARG A 212 -24.60 -6.97 5.86
N PRO A 213 -23.98 -8.10 6.19
CA PRO A 213 -24.70 -9.28 6.69
C PRO A 213 -25.41 -8.96 8.01
N LEU A 214 -26.48 -9.70 8.33
CA LEU A 214 -27.25 -9.47 9.55
C LEU A 214 -26.41 -9.64 10.82
N VAL A 215 -25.45 -10.59 10.80
CA VAL A 215 -24.48 -10.78 11.89
C VAL A 215 -23.69 -9.51 12.16
N ALA A 216 -23.21 -8.84 11.12
CA ALA A 216 -22.44 -7.61 11.25
C ALA A 216 -23.30 -6.39 11.62
N ARG A 217 -24.60 -6.44 11.33
CA ARG A 217 -25.53 -5.35 11.64
C ARG A 217 -26.04 -5.41 13.08
N ASP A 218 -26.44 -6.61 13.52
CA ASP A 218 -27.25 -6.79 14.72
C ASP A 218 -26.49 -7.54 15.83
N ILE A 219 -25.59 -8.46 15.49
CA ILE A 219 -24.95 -9.36 16.47
C ILE A 219 -23.57 -8.85 16.88
N VAL A 220 -22.66 -8.64 15.93
CA VAL A 220 -21.37 -8.00 16.15
C VAL A 220 -21.57 -6.51 15.95
N PRO A 221 -21.17 -5.63 16.89
CA PRO A 221 -21.38 -4.19 16.75
C PRO A 221 -20.38 -3.55 15.77
N THR A 222 -20.35 -4.02 14.51
CA THR A 222 -19.30 -3.70 13.52
C THR A 222 -19.12 -2.21 13.26
N THR A 223 -18.00 -1.82 12.64
CA THR A 223 -17.37 -0.49 12.85
C THR A 223 -17.12 -0.32 14.35
N TRP A 224 -16.63 -1.40 14.97
CA TRP A 224 -16.41 -1.51 16.40
C TRP A 224 -15.00 -1.05 16.74
N THR A 225 -14.91 0.18 17.20
CA THR A 225 -13.64 0.77 17.62
C THR A 225 -13.64 0.99 19.12
N GLU A 226 -12.53 0.62 19.75
CA GLU A 226 -12.30 0.83 21.17
C GLU A 226 -10.97 1.53 21.43
N ALA A 227 -10.91 2.28 22.52
CA ALA A 227 -9.64 2.75 23.05
C ALA A 227 -8.99 1.61 23.83
N GLY A 228 -7.75 1.24 23.48
CA GLY A 228 -7.07 0.16 24.16
C GLY A 228 -5.62 -0.04 23.73
N TYR A 229 -5.04 -1.11 24.24
CA TYR A 229 -3.69 -1.54 23.90
C TYR A 229 -3.52 -3.04 24.07
N GLY A 230 -2.48 -3.58 23.45
CA GLY A 230 -2.11 -4.97 23.66
C GLY A 230 -1.09 -5.42 22.63
N PHE A 231 -1.18 -6.68 22.23
CA PHE A 231 -0.13 -7.36 21.49
C PHE A 231 -0.71 -8.04 20.26
N PHE A 232 0.08 -8.05 19.19
CA PHE A 232 -0.24 -8.80 17.99
C PHE A 232 1.02 -9.43 17.42
N GLY A 233 0.85 -10.43 16.58
CA GLY A 233 1.97 -11.12 15.95
C GLY A 233 1.54 -12.08 14.86
N GLU A 234 2.52 -12.46 14.06
CA GLU A 234 2.40 -13.40 12.96
C GLU A 234 3.59 -14.37 13.01
N PHE A 235 3.33 -15.65 12.73
CA PHE A 235 4.38 -16.64 12.58
C PHE A 235 3.94 -17.76 11.64
N ASP A 236 4.91 -18.36 10.97
CA ASP A 236 4.67 -19.39 9.96
C ASP A 236 5.14 -20.76 10.47
N PRO A 237 4.26 -21.54 11.14
CA PRO A 237 4.62 -22.87 11.61
C PRO A 237 4.64 -23.86 10.43
N VAL A 238 5.70 -24.66 10.35
CA VAL A 238 5.75 -25.78 9.39
C VAL A 238 5.11 -27.00 10.04
N PHE A 239 3.96 -27.44 9.50
CA PHE A 239 3.24 -28.63 9.97
C PHE A 239 2.89 -29.57 8.81
N GLY A 240 3.55 -30.73 8.75
CA GLY A 240 3.31 -31.70 7.68
C GLY A 240 3.59 -31.11 6.30
N ASP A 241 2.60 -31.18 5.40
CA ASP A 241 2.67 -30.67 4.02
C ASP A 241 2.28 -29.18 3.89
N TYR A 242 1.95 -28.50 5.01
CA TYR A 242 1.57 -27.08 5.02
C TYR A 242 2.82 -26.20 5.22
N GLU A 243 3.62 -26.03 4.18
CA GLU A 243 4.85 -25.20 4.22
C GLU A 243 4.56 -23.69 4.23
N ASP A 244 3.42 -23.26 3.65
CA ASP A 244 2.99 -21.86 3.53
C ASP A 244 1.94 -21.47 4.60
N MET A 245 1.87 -22.21 5.71
CA MET A 245 0.91 -21.93 6.77
C MET A 245 1.33 -20.70 7.56
N THR A 246 0.43 -19.72 7.66
CA THR A 246 0.59 -18.52 8.50
C THR A 246 -0.41 -18.52 9.63
N VAL A 247 0.04 -18.13 10.83
CA VAL A 247 -0.80 -17.94 12.01
C VAL A 247 -0.66 -16.51 12.49
N LYS A 248 -1.78 -15.78 12.55
CA LYS A 248 -1.88 -14.41 13.04
C LYS A 248 -2.67 -14.38 14.34
N TYR A 249 -2.25 -13.56 15.28
CA TYR A 249 -3.00 -13.35 16.50
C TYR A 249 -2.95 -11.90 16.97
N GLU A 250 -4.03 -11.48 17.62
CA GLU A 250 -4.16 -10.14 18.22
C GLU A 250 -4.91 -10.28 19.55
N VAL A 251 -4.43 -9.62 20.61
CA VAL A 251 -5.07 -9.62 21.93
C VAL A 251 -4.95 -8.23 22.56
N TYR A 252 -6.07 -7.67 23.00
CA TYR A 252 -6.15 -6.31 23.52
C TYR A 252 -6.92 -6.24 24.83
N GLY A 253 -6.47 -5.34 25.70
CA GLY A 253 -7.28 -4.77 26.78
C GLY A 253 -7.89 -3.46 26.29
N VAL A 254 -9.20 -3.33 26.39
CA VAL A 254 -9.99 -2.19 25.89
C VAL A 254 -10.94 -1.69 26.97
N ASN A 255 -11.55 -0.51 26.78
CA ASN A 255 -12.65 -0.08 27.65
C ASN A 255 -13.80 -1.09 27.57
N GLY A 256 -14.24 -1.43 26.35
CA GLY A 256 -15.22 -2.49 26.12
C GLY A 256 -16.63 -1.94 25.96
N LEU A 257 -17.55 -2.84 25.62
CA LEU A 257 -18.95 -2.53 25.34
C LEU A 257 -19.67 -1.91 26.53
N ASP A 258 -20.63 -1.03 26.25
CA ASP A 258 -21.52 -0.44 27.23
C ASP A 258 -22.93 -1.06 27.19
N GLY A 259 -23.81 -0.51 28.03
CA GLY A 259 -25.21 -0.92 28.12
C GLY A 259 -26.13 -0.35 27.03
N GLY A 260 -25.65 0.22 25.92
CA GLY A 260 -26.50 0.87 24.92
C GLY A 260 -27.26 -0.07 23.97
N PHE A 261 -27.19 -1.39 24.17
CA PHE A 261 -27.87 -2.39 23.33
C PHE A 261 -29.36 -2.62 23.66
N SER A 262 -30.08 -3.20 22.70
CA SER A 262 -31.50 -3.56 22.80
C SER A 262 -31.73 -5.02 22.41
N ASP A 263 -32.97 -5.49 22.53
CA ASP A 263 -33.42 -6.80 22.02
C ASP A 263 -33.15 -7.02 20.52
N THR A 264 -33.01 -5.95 19.75
CA THR A 264 -32.73 -5.99 18.31
C THR A 264 -31.25 -6.08 17.95
N GLY A 265 -30.32 -5.88 18.89
CA GLY A 265 -28.89 -6.05 18.61
C GLY A 265 -27.93 -5.26 19.49
N LEU A 266 -26.64 -5.53 19.29
CA LEU A 266 -25.53 -4.94 20.04
C LEU A 266 -24.99 -3.64 19.44
N GLY A 267 -25.51 -3.16 18.31
CA GLY A 267 -24.95 -2.00 17.60
C GLY A 267 -24.84 -0.70 18.42
N GLY A 268 -25.71 -0.53 19.42
CA GLY A 268 -25.70 0.59 20.35
C GLY A 268 -24.75 0.43 21.55
N ALA A 269 -24.14 -0.74 21.73
CA ALA A 269 -23.23 -1.05 22.84
C ALA A 269 -21.81 -0.47 22.68
N ARG A 270 -21.54 0.25 21.58
CA ARG A 270 -20.20 0.78 21.29
C ARG A 270 -19.89 1.94 22.23
N ASN A 271 -18.80 1.81 22.96
CA ASN A 271 -18.44 2.76 24.00
C ASN A 271 -17.69 3.99 23.45
N SER A 272 -17.55 5.01 24.29
CA SER A 272 -16.80 6.20 23.94
C SER A 272 -15.29 5.96 23.93
N LEU A 273 -14.59 6.50 22.94
CA LEU A 273 -13.12 6.60 22.95
C LEU A 273 -12.58 7.57 24.01
N LYS A 274 -13.44 8.30 24.73
CA LYS A 274 -13.04 9.34 25.68
C LYS A 274 -12.89 8.84 27.11
N THR A 275 -13.88 8.11 27.60
CA THR A 275 -13.98 7.68 29.00
C THR A 275 -14.57 6.28 29.03
N ASP A 276 -14.08 5.48 29.96
CA ASP A 276 -14.69 4.20 30.30
C ASP A 276 -16.02 4.42 31.06
N ASN A 277 -16.94 3.48 30.93
CA ASN A 277 -18.28 3.55 31.49
C ASN A 277 -18.44 2.79 32.80
N ASN A 278 -17.53 1.86 33.16
CA ASN A 278 -17.68 0.99 34.33
C ASN A 278 -16.37 0.62 35.06
N ASP A 279 -15.24 1.25 34.73
CA ASP A 279 -13.87 0.93 35.19
C ASP A 279 -13.36 -0.50 34.86
N GLY A 280 -14.23 -1.41 34.42
CA GLY A 280 -14.00 -2.81 34.09
C GLY A 280 -13.53 -3.03 32.66
N LYS A 281 -12.21 -3.08 32.46
CA LYS A 281 -11.62 -3.29 31.12
C LYS A 281 -12.01 -4.63 30.52
N ALA A 282 -12.43 -4.62 29.27
CA ALA A 282 -12.66 -5.82 28.49
C ALA A 282 -11.37 -6.37 27.90
N VAL A 283 -11.35 -7.68 27.67
CA VAL A 283 -10.31 -8.40 26.95
C VAL A 283 -10.93 -8.97 25.67
N VAL A 284 -10.26 -8.72 24.55
CA VAL A 284 -10.65 -9.24 23.24
C VAL A 284 -9.44 -9.84 22.54
N GLY A 285 -9.67 -10.87 21.74
CA GLY A 285 -8.61 -11.40 20.91
C GLY A 285 -9.11 -12.23 19.74
N ARG A 286 -8.21 -12.42 18.79
CA ARG A 286 -8.40 -13.20 17.58
C ARG A 286 -7.19 -14.07 17.29
N LEU A 287 -7.46 -15.27 16.80
CA LEU A 287 -6.50 -16.17 16.19
C LEU A 287 -6.98 -16.49 14.77
N ALA A 288 -6.19 -16.15 13.76
CA ALA A 288 -6.45 -16.48 12.37
C ALA A 288 -5.38 -17.46 11.87
N VAL A 289 -5.82 -18.56 11.27
CA VAL A 289 -4.96 -19.59 10.70
C VAL A 289 -5.20 -19.62 9.20
N SER A 290 -4.15 -19.41 8.42
CA SER A 290 -4.16 -19.46 6.96
C SER A 290 -3.30 -20.64 6.49
N PRO A 291 -3.88 -21.83 6.21
CA PRO A 291 -3.09 -23.00 5.83
C PRO A 291 -2.37 -22.86 4.48
N PHE A 292 -2.94 -22.08 3.57
CA PHE A 292 -2.38 -21.71 2.28
C PHE A 292 -3.08 -20.44 1.77
N LEU A 293 -2.46 -19.74 0.81
CA LEU A 293 -2.97 -18.47 0.29
C LEU A 293 -4.44 -18.59 -0.16
N GLY A 294 -5.27 -17.66 0.28
CA GLY A 294 -6.69 -17.62 -0.06
C GLY A 294 -7.61 -18.42 0.88
N HIS A 295 -7.06 -19.04 1.93
CA HIS A 295 -7.83 -19.81 2.90
C HIS A 295 -7.50 -19.37 4.32
N GLU A 296 -8.50 -18.95 5.08
CA GLU A 296 -8.35 -18.50 6.46
C GLU A 296 -9.48 -19.07 7.32
N ILE A 297 -9.13 -19.46 8.55
CA ILE A 297 -10.08 -19.81 9.62
C ILE A 297 -9.76 -18.93 10.82
N GLY A 298 -10.75 -18.18 11.26
CA GLY A 298 -10.66 -17.24 12.36
C GLY A 298 -11.45 -17.65 13.59
N PHE A 299 -10.84 -17.48 14.77
CA PHE A 299 -11.51 -17.61 16.06
C PHE A 299 -11.35 -16.31 16.83
N SER A 300 -12.45 -15.72 17.27
CA SER A 300 -12.46 -14.52 18.10
C SER A 300 -13.14 -14.76 19.45
N GLY A 301 -12.68 -14.08 20.48
CA GLY A 301 -13.24 -14.13 21.83
C GLY A 301 -13.26 -12.76 22.48
N TYR A 302 -14.31 -12.48 23.26
CA TYR A 302 -14.51 -11.23 23.98
C TYR A 302 -15.02 -11.51 25.40
N TRP A 303 -14.55 -10.75 26.37
CA TRP A 303 -15.08 -10.73 27.72
C TRP A 303 -14.91 -9.33 28.33
N GLY A 304 -15.97 -8.75 28.89
CA GLY A 304 -15.90 -7.48 29.60
C GLY A 304 -17.17 -7.16 30.36
N GLU A 305 -17.05 -6.30 31.37
CA GLU A 305 -18.20 -5.72 32.07
C GLU A 305 -18.82 -4.64 31.17
N TYR A 306 -20.15 -4.56 31.13
CA TYR A 306 -20.86 -3.56 30.30
C TYR A 306 -21.59 -2.48 31.12
N ALA A 307 -21.65 -2.66 32.44
CA ALA A 307 -22.32 -1.76 33.37
C ALA A 307 -21.58 -1.68 34.72
N ASP A 308 -21.83 -0.60 35.47
CA ASP A 308 -21.17 -0.28 36.75
C ASP A 308 -21.42 -1.31 37.87
N ASP A 309 -22.44 -2.17 37.73
CA ASP A 309 -22.80 -3.22 38.67
C ASP A 309 -22.03 -4.53 38.44
N GLY A 310 -21.15 -4.57 37.44
CA GLY A 310 -20.27 -5.70 37.13
C GLY A 310 -20.89 -6.74 36.21
N ASP A 311 -22.06 -6.46 35.64
CA ASP A 311 -22.71 -7.35 34.68
C ASP A 311 -21.85 -7.47 33.41
N ALA A 312 -21.64 -8.71 32.95
CA ALA A 312 -20.68 -9.00 31.89
C ALA A 312 -21.33 -9.43 30.56
N ILE A 313 -20.63 -9.13 29.47
CA ILE A 313 -20.89 -9.68 28.13
C ILE A 313 -19.72 -10.57 27.74
N LYS A 314 -20.03 -11.75 27.21
CA LYS A 314 -19.04 -12.72 26.71
C LYS A 314 -19.34 -13.08 25.27
N GLY A 315 -18.35 -12.95 24.39
CA GLY A 315 -18.51 -13.20 22.95
C GLY A 315 -17.59 -14.31 22.45
N GLY A 316 -18.07 -15.08 21.49
CA GLY A 316 -17.26 -15.98 20.67
C GLY A 316 -17.69 -15.91 19.21
N ALA A 317 -16.72 -15.94 18.29
CA ALA A 317 -17.00 -16.00 16.86
C ALA A 317 -16.06 -16.97 16.12
N LEU A 318 -16.59 -17.56 15.06
CA LEU A 318 -15.90 -18.40 14.10
C LEU A 318 -16.17 -17.87 12.70
N ASP A 319 -15.13 -17.62 11.93
CA ASP A 319 -15.26 -17.20 10.54
C ASP A 319 -14.31 -17.98 9.63
N THR A 320 -14.66 -18.04 8.35
CA THR A 320 -13.81 -18.61 7.32
C THR A 320 -13.85 -17.77 6.06
N PHE A 321 -12.71 -17.74 5.37
CA PHE A 321 -12.55 -17.14 4.05
C PHE A 321 -11.85 -18.16 3.16
N ASN A 322 -12.40 -18.46 2.00
CA ASN A 322 -11.83 -19.48 1.11
C ASN A 322 -11.99 -19.07 -0.34
N THR A 323 -10.91 -19.12 -1.13
CA THR A 323 -10.95 -18.89 -2.58
C THR A 323 -10.65 -20.17 -3.35
N PHE A 324 -11.45 -20.47 -4.36
CA PHE A 324 -11.32 -21.66 -5.20
C PHE A 324 -11.45 -21.28 -6.68
N GLY A 325 -10.34 -20.86 -7.28
CA GLY A 325 -10.35 -20.31 -8.65
C GLY A 325 -11.18 -19.03 -8.71
N PRO A 326 -12.26 -18.96 -9.50
CA PRO A 326 -13.11 -17.76 -9.59
C PRO A 326 -14.13 -17.65 -8.43
N PHE A 327 -14.19 -18.63 -7.53
CA PHE A 327 -15.12 -18.63 -6.42
C PHE A 327 -14.48 -18.14 -5.14
N GLU A 328 -15.27 -17.46 -4.32
CA GLU A 328 -14.91 -17.07 -2.96
C GLU A 328 -16.07 -17.40 -2.02
N LEU A 329 -15.78 -18.04 -0.89
CA LEU A 329 -16.74 -18.42 0.13
C LEU A 329 -16.34 -17.76 1.45
N ILE A 330 -17.23 -16.92 1.98
CA ILE A 330 -17.08 -16.24 3.26
C ILE A 330 -18.18 -16.75 4.20
N THR A 331 -17.80 -17.11 5.41
CA THR A 331 -18.77 -17.51 6.45
C THR A 331 -18.40 -16.89 7.78
N GLU A 332 -19.38 -16.51 8.58
CA GLU A 332 -19.16 -16.06 9.96
C GLU A 332 -20.33 -16.49 10.84
N TYR A 333 -20.01 -16.94 12.05
CA TYR A 333 -20.94 -17.19 13.13
C TYR A 333 -20.45 -16.41 14.36
N ALA A 334 -21.37 -15.73 15.04
CA ALA A 334 -21.08 -15.02 16.27
C ALA A 334 -22.14 -15.36 17.33
N TYR A 335 -21.70 -15.43 18.58
CA TYR A 335 -22.53 -15.61 19.76
C TYR A 335 -22.06 -14.67 20.87
N PHE A 336 -22.99 -13.98 21.52
CA PHE A 336 -22.77 -13.20 22.73
C PHE A 336 -23.73 -13.66 23.83
N ASP A 337 -23.18 -13.96 25.00
CA ASP A 337 -23.89 -14.15 26.27
C ASP A 337 -23.94 -12.80 27.00
N VAL A 338 -25.11 -12.43 27.50
CA VAL A 338 -25.31 -11.16 28.22
C VAL A 338 -25.88 -11.47 29.60
N GLU A 339 -25.14 -11.08 30.65
CA GLU A 339 -25.60 -11.21 32.02
C GLU A 339 -26.80 -10.28 32.28
N GLU A 340 -27.86 -10.84 32.88
CA GLU A 340 -29.08 -10.12 33.17
C GLU A 340 -28.86 -9.10 34.28
N SER A 341 -29.06 -7.81 33.98
CA SER A 341 -28.92 -6.76 34.97
C SER A 341 -30.21 -6.53 35.75
N PRO A 342 -30.21 -6.64 37.10
CA PRO A 342 -31.38 -6.33 37.91
C PRO A 342 -31.68 -4.81 37.96
N THR A 343 -30.74 -3.96 37.56
CA THR A 343 -30.80 -2.51 37.71
C THR A 343 -31.28 -1.79 36.44
N LEU A 344 -31.19 -2.46 35.29
CA LEU A 344 -31.60 -1.93 33.98
C LEU A 344 -33.06 -2.32 33.67
N LEU A 345 -33.95 -1.32 33.65
CA LEU A 345 -35.42 -1.48 33.47
C LEU A 345 -35.88 -1.88 32.04
N THR A 346 -34.98 -2.39 31.20
CA THR A 346 -35.24 -2.66 29.77
C THR A 346 -35.21 -4.15 29.46
N ASP A 347 -36.15 -4.62 28.64
CA ASP A 347 -36.22 -5.98 28.09
C ASP A 347 -35.01 -6.21 27.14
N ARG A 348 -33.86 -6.58 27.72
CA ARG A 348 -32.64 -6.88 26.97
C ARG A 348 -32.58 -8.36 26.71
N ALA A 349 -32.15 -8.72 25.51
CA ALA A 349 -31.85 -10.12 25.23
C ALA A 349 -30.69 -10.60 26.12
N ASN A 350 -30.82 -11.81 26.64
CA ASN A 350 -29.80 -12.48 27.43
C ASN A 350 -28.74 -13.19 26.57
N PHE A 351 -28.96 -13.28 25.26
CA PHE A 351 -27.94 -13.68 24.29
C PHE A 351 -28.25 -13.11 22.91
N PHE A 352 -27.23 -13.02 22.07
CA PHE A 352 -27.32 -12.71 20.65
C PHE A 352 -26.57 -13.76 19.85
N GLN A 353 -27.15 -14.24 18.76
CA GLN A 353 -26.43 -15.13 17.84
C GLN A 353 -26.91 -14.95 16.41
N GLY A 354 -26.03 -15.24 15.48
CA GLY A 354 -26.38 -15.25 14.07
C GLY A 354 -25.26 -15.86 13.24
N ALA A 355 -25.59 -16.18 11.99
CA ALA A 355 -24.62 -16.67 11.02
C ALA A 355 -24.89 -16.08 9.65
N TYR A 356 -23.84 -15.96 8.83
CA TYR A 356 -24.02 -15.79 7.40
C TYR A 356 -23.05 -16.65 6.60
N ALA A 357 -23.47 -16.98 5.38
CA ALA A 357 -22.62 -17.59 4.36
C ALA A 357 -22.83 -16.84 3.04
N GLN A 358 -21.73 -16.40 2.43
CA GLN A 358 -21.71 -15.68 1.17
C GLN A 358 -20.83 -16.42 0.17
N LEU A 359 -21.38 -16.71 -1.00
CA LEU A 359 -20.66 -17.27 -2.15
C LEU A 359 -20.59 -16.22 -3.26
N ASN A 360 -19.37 -15.88 -3.64
CA ASN A 360 -19.03 -14.96 -4.70
C ASN A 360 -18.47 -15.73 -5.90
N TYR A 361 -18.90 -15.39 -7.11
CA TYR A 361 -18.34 -15.89 -8.37
C TYR A 361 -17.88 -14.71 -9.21
N HIS A 362 -16.56 -14.53 -9.30
CA HIS A 362 -15.92 -13.45 -10.03
C HIS A 362 -15.64 -13.88 -11.47
N PHE A 363 -16.08 -13.07 -12.43
CA PHE A 363 -15.87 -13.34 -13.85
C PHE A 363 -15.79 -12.04 -14.64
N TRP A 364 -15.11 -12.08 -15.78
CA TRP A 364 -15.09 -10.97 -16.73
C TRP A 364 -15.30 -11.48 -18.15
N PRO A 365 -16.36 -11.04 -18.86
CA PRO A 365 -16.54 -11.39 -20.26
C PRO A 365 -15.50 -10.69 -21.15
N GLU A 366 -14.62 -11.45 -21.79
CA GLU A 366 -13.51 -10.91 -22.60
C GLU A 366 -13.96 -9.93 -23.71
N PHE A 367 -15.15 -10.11 -24.26
CA PHE A 367 -15.69 -9.21 -25.29
C PHE A 367 -15.91 -7.77 -24.79
N LEU A 368 -15.91 -7.55 -23.47
CA LEU A 368 -16.04 -6.22 -22.86
C LEU A 368 -14.69 -5.53 -22.66
N SER A 369 -13.56 -6.23 -22.75
CA SER A 369 -12.22 -5.68 -22.44
C SER A 369 -11.85 -4.48 -23.32
N ASP A 370 -12.22 -4.50 -24.59
CA ASP A 370 -11.94 -3.39 -25.52
C ASP A 370 -13.00 -2.28 -25.50
N THR A 371 -14.07 -2.46 -24.73
CA THR A 371 -15.17 -1.49 -24.61
C THR A 371 -14.86 -0.45 -23.53
N PHE A 372 -15.73 0.56 -23.37
CA PHE A 372 -15.59 1.54 -22.29
C PHE A 372 -15.72 0.92 -20.88
N LEU A 373 -16.24 -0.31 -20.77
CA LEU A 373 -16.37 -1.02 -19.50
C LEU A 373 -15.06 -1.70 -19.07
N GLY A 374 -14.17 -2.06 -20.01
CA GLY A 374 -12.91 -2.73 -19.70
C GLY A 374 -11.66 -1.88 -19.96
N ARG A 375 -11.70 -1.00 -20.96
CA ARG A 375 -10.52 -0.24 -21.39
C ARG A 375 -10.05 0.71 -20.30
N GLY A 376 -8.79 0.55 -19.90
CA GLY A 376 -8.15 1.40 -18.89
C GLY A 376 -8.35 0.94 -17.44
N PHE A 377 -9.02 -0.20 -17.24
CA PHE A 377 -9.05 -0.89 -15.96
C PHE A 377 -8.02 -2.03 -15.98
N ASP A 378 -7.28 -2.20 -14.88
CA ASP A 378 -6.28 -3.26 -14.76
C ASP A 378 -6.91 -4.64 -14.54
N ASN A 379 -8.01 -4.70 -13.78
CA ASN A 379 -8.72 -5.95 -13.45
C ASN A 379 -10.26 -5.74 -13.38
N PRO A 380 -10.91 -5.37 -14.50
CA PRO A 380 -12.37 -5.20 -14.51
C PRO A 380 -13.06 -6.55 -14.20
N THR A 381 -14.03 -6.54 -13.30
CA THR A 381 -14.65 -7.76 -12.75
C THR A 381 -16.15 -7.57 -12.59
N PHE A 382 -16.93 -8.60 -12.93
CA PHE A 382 -18.31 -8.76 -12.45
C PHE A 382 -18.34 -9.87 -11.40
N THR A 383 -19.14 -9.67 -10.35
CA THR A 383 -19.37 -10.69 -9.33
C THR A 383 -20.84 -11.08 -9.32
N LEU A 384 -21.12 -12.39 -9.36
CA LEU A 384 -22.41 -12.92 -8.90
C LEU A 384 -22.28 -13.27 -7.42
N VAL A 385 -23.16 -12.70 -6.60
CA VAL A 385 -23.14 -12.92 -5.15
C VAL A 385 -24.44 -13.59 -4.71
N GLY A 386 -24.31 -14.64 -3.89
CA GLY A 386 -25.41 -15.21 -3.12
C GLY A 386 -25.05 -15.22 -1.64
N ARG A 387 -25.84 -14.51 -0.81
CA ARG A 387 -25.69 -14.52 0.65
C ARG A 387 -26.93 -15.10 1.33
N TYR A 388 -26.70 -15.93 2.33
CA TYR A 388 -27.70 -16.41 3.28
C TYR A 388 -27.35 -15.89 4.67
N ASP A 389 -28.31 -15.21 5.29
CA ASP A 389 -28.23 -14.67 6.65
C ASP A 389 -29.24 -15.43 7.54
N TRP A 390 -28.81 -15.87 8.73
CA TRP A 390 -29.60 -16.59 9.73
C TRP A 390 -29.66 -15.84 11.05
#